data_AF-A0A6J6I2H7-F1
#
_entry.id   AF-A0A6J6I2H7-F1
#
_cell.length_a   1.000
_cell.length_b   1.000
_cell.length_c   1.000
_cell.angle_alpha   90.00
_cell.angle_beta   90.00
_cell.angle_gamma   90.00
#
_symmetry.space_group_name_H-M   'P 1'
#
loop_
_entity.id
_entity.type
_entity.pdbx_description
1 polymer ?
#
loop_
_entity_poly.entity_id
_entity_poly.type
_entity_poly.pdbx_seq_one_letter_code
_entity_poly.pdbx_strand_id
1 'polypeptide(L)' 'MLAAVGTVDARMDGQNIDVSLNGVMVCKASTPAESRDLVVMKEKQVDIKIDLHMGNASATVWTNDLTAMYVHENSAYSS' A
#
# COMPACT_ATOMS: atom_id res chain seq x y z
N MET A 1 -5.45 -3.91 0.82
CA MET A 1 -4.72 -2.79 0.19
C MET A 1 -5.63 -1.99 -0.74
N LEU A 2 -6.37 -2.61 -1.67
CA LEU A 2 -7.33 -1.91 -2.54
C LEU A 2 -8.50 -1.23 -1.76
N ALA A 3 -8.85 -1.74 -0.57
CA ALA A 3 -9.94 -1.20 0.24
C ALA A 3 -9.65 0.17 0.91
N ALA A 4 -8.39 0.62 0.99
CA ALA A 4 -8.04 1.87 1.68
C ALA A 4 -7.97 3.10 0.75
N VAL A 5 -8.02 2.91 -0.56
CA VAL A 5 -7.87 3.99 -1.55
C VAL A 5 -9.22 4.65 -1.91
N GLY A 6 -10.34 4.11 -1.45
CA GLY A 6 -11.68 4.58 -1.84
C GLY A 6 -12.27 5.76 -1.05
N THR A 7 -11.57 6.32 -0.07
CA THR A 7 -12.12 7.28 0.92
C THR A 7 -11.65 8.73 0.76
N VAL A 8 -11.10 9.10 -0.39
CA VAL A 8 -10.66 10.49 -0.65
C VAL A 8 -11.56 11.14 -1.70
N ASP A 9 -12.00 12.37 -1.40
CA ASP A 9 -12.81 13.24 -2.25
C ASP A 9 -11.96 13.90 -3.37
N ALA A 10 -11.19 13.05 -4.05
CA ALA A 10 -10.44 13.39 -5.25
C ALA A 10 -10.96 12.49 -6.36
N ARG A 11 -11.11 13.03 -7.58
CA ARG A 11 -11.32 12.17 -8.75
C ARG A 11 -10.15 11.21 -8.83
N MET A 12 -10.37 9.95 -8.48
CA MET A 12 -9.38 8.89 -8.62
C MET A 12 -9.96 7.82 -9.53
N ASP A 13 -9.19 7.41 -10.52
CA ASP A 13 -9.51 6.21 -11.28
C ASP A 13 -8.95 4.99 -10.54
N GLY A 14 -9.80 4.36 -9.73
CA GLY A 14 -9.43 3.16 -8.98
C GLY A 14 -9.00 1.98 -9.86
N GLN A 15 -9.20 2.05 -11.19
CA GLN A 15 -8.77 1.04 -12.14
C GLN A 15 -7.40 1.33 -12.76
N ASN A 16 -6.77 2.46 -12.43
CA ASN A 16 -5.47 2.84 -12.96
C ASN A 16 -4.47 3.17 -11.84
N ILE A 17 -4.27 2.22 -10.93
CA ILE A 17 -3.32 2.37 -9.82
C ILE A 17 -2.17 1.37 -10.00
N ASP A 18 -0.94 1.87 -9.88
CA ASP A 18 0.26 1.05 -9.83
C ASP A 18 0.77 0.94 -8.38
N VAL A 19 1.21 -0.25 -7.99
CA VAL A 19 1.80 -0.51 -6.68
C VAL A 19 3.09 -1.29 -6.85
N SER A 20 4.16 -0.77 -6.25
CA SER A 20 5.44 -1.47 -6.15
C SER A 20 5.89 -1.62 -4.70
N LEU A 21 6.52 -2.76 -4.41
CA LEU A 21 7.05 -3.14 -3.10
C LEU A 21 8.53 -3.42 -3.26
N ASN A 22 9.39 -2.64 -2.59
CA ASN A 22 10.85 -2.74 -2.70
C ASN A 22 11.33 -2.80 -4.16
N GLY A 23 10.67 -2.03 -5.05
CA GLY A 23 10.97 -1.95 -6.48
C GLY A 23 10.28 -2.99 -7.37
N VAL A 24 9.66 -4.03 -6.81
CA VAL A 24 8.90 -5.05 -7.58
C VAL A 24 7.50 -4.53 -7.87
N MET A 25 7.09 -4.53 -9.14
CA MET A 25 5.78 -4.07 -9.58
C MET A 25 4.74 -5.17 -9.36
N VAL A 26 4.05 -5.15 -8.22
CA VAL A 26 3.06 -6.19 -7.87
C VAL A 26 1.66 -5.91 -8.42
N CYS A 27 1.36 -4.65 -8.74
CA CYS A 27 0.09 -4.23 -9.32
C CYS A 27 0.35 -3.17 -10.38
N LYS A 28 -0.19 -3.36 -11.59
CA LYS A 28 -0.14 -2.38 -12.67
C LYS A 28 -1.52 -2.17 -13.25
N ALA A 29 -1.95 -0.93 -13.39
CA ALA A 29 -3.31 -0.54 -13.80
C ALA A 29 -4.38 -1.35 -13.05
N SER A 30 -4.24 -1.43 -11.72
CA SER A 30 -5.13 -2.18 -10.83
C SER A 30 -5.28 -3.69 -11.14
N THR A 31 -4.34 -4.27 -11.88
CA THR A 31 -4.27 -5.71 -12.19
C THR A 31 -2.98 -6.35 -11.66
N PRO A 32 -2.96 -7.66 -11.34
CA PRO A 32 -1.75 -8.34 -10.91
C PRO A 32 -0.62 -8.20 -11.95
N ALA A 33 0.58 -7.88 -11.49
CA ALA A 33 1.77 -7.78 -12.33
C ALA A 33 2.79 -8.87 -11.97
N GLU A 34 3.94 -8.52 -11.40
CA GLU A 34 4.98 -9.47 -11.03
C GLU A 34 4.57 -10.32 -9.81
N SER A 35 5.19 -11.50 -9.67
CA SER A 35 4.93 -12.34 -8.49
C SER A 35 5.39 -11.63 -7.22
N ARG A 36 4.53 -11.64 -6.20
CA ARG A 36 4.85 -11.17 -4.84
C ARG A 36 6.02 -11.94 -4.21
N ASP A 37 6.32 -13.14 -4.70
CA ASP A 37 7.42 -13.96 -4.19
C ASP A 37 8.80 -13.38 -4.53
N LEU A 38 8.85 -12.45 -5.50
CA LEU A 38 10.06 -11.70 -5.84
C LEU A 38 10.35 -10.57 -4.84
N VAL A 39 9.38 -10.24 -3.97
CA VAL A 39 9.51 -9.15 -3.00
C VAL A 39 10.30 -9.63 -1.79
N VAL A 40 11.45 -9.02 -1.54
CA VAL A 40 12.27 -9.30 -0.34
C VAL A 40 11.85 -8.35 0.79
N MET A 41 11.10 -8.87 1.78
CA MET A 41 10.62 -8.10 2.95
C MET A 41 11.47 -8.31 4.22
N LYS A 42 12.65 -8.91 4.10
CA LYS A 42 13.51 -9.22 5.26
C LYS A 42 14.35 -8.02 5.74
N GLU A 43 14.36 -6.94 4.97
CA GLU A 43 15.12 -5.75 5.29
C GLU A 43 14.39 -4.88 6.32
N LYS A 44 15.14 -4.03 7.03
CA LYS A 44 14.58 -3.15 8.06
C LYS A 44 13.66 -2.06 7.49
N GLN A 45 13.84 -1.72 6.22
CA GLN A 45 13.06 -0.72 5.51
C GLN A 45 12.27 -1.42 4.41
N VAL A 46 10.99 -1.10 4.32
CA VAL A 46 10.11 -1.54 3.25
C VAL A 46 9.54 -0.31 2.57
N ASP A 47 9.84 -0.15 1.29
CA ASP A 47 9.32 0.93 0.47
C ASP A 47 8.08 0.44 -0.29
N ILE A 48 6.96 1.10 -0.02
CA ILE A 48 5.69 0.89 -0.72
C ILE A 48 5.43 2.14 -1.55
N LYS A 49 5.50 2.02 -2.88
CA LYS A 49 5.18 3.13 -3.78
C LYS A 49 3.85 2.86 -4.48
N ILE A 50 2.95 3.83 -4.39
CA ILE A 50 1.64 3.83 -5.03
C ILE A 50 1.60 5.00 -6.02
N ASP A 51 1.35 4.70 -7.29
CA ASP A 51 1.14 5.71 -8.33
C ASP A 51 -0.34 5.76 -8.70
N LEU A 52 -0.94 6.93 -8.59
CA LEU A 52 -2.36 7.16 -8.88
C LEU A 52 -2.57 7.65 -10.32
N HIS A 53 -1.51 7.99 -11.06
CA HIS A 53 -1.60 8.59 -12.41
C HIS A 53 -2.44 9.87 -12.47
N MET A 54 -2.48 10.65 -11.37
CA MET A 54 -3.31 11.85 -11.20
C MET A 54 -2.48 13.15 -11.11
N GLY A 55 -1.43 13.25 -11.93
CA GLY A 55 -0.53 14.41 -11.97
C GLY A 55 0.72 14.23 -11.11
N ASN A 56 1.34 15.34 -10.72
CA ASN A 56 2.70 15.33 -10.14
C ASN A 56 2.73 15.52 -8.61
N ALA A 57 1.58 15.50 -7.95
CA ALA A 57 1.53 15.61 -6.50
C ALA A 57 2.03 14.31 -5.84
N SER A 58 2.82 14.45 -4.78
CA SER A 58 3.37 13.32 -4.04
C SER A 58 3.33 13.59 -2.53
N ALA A 59 3.09 12.55 -1.75
CA ALA A 59 3.22 12.56 -0.30
C ALA A 59 3.93 11.27 0.15
N THR A 60 4.68 11.36 1.24
CA THR A 60 5.36 10.22 1.85
C THR A 60 4.86 10.06 3.28
N VAL A 61 4.44 8.84 3.61
CA VAL A 61 4.01 8.47 4.96
C VAL A 61 4.98 7.41 5.49
N TRP A 62 5.53 7.66 6.68
CA TRP A 62 6.34 6.68 7.39
C TRP A 62 5.45 5.93 8.37
N THR A 63 5.52 4.61 8.34
CA THR A 63 4.78 3.72 9.22
C THR A 63 5.62 2.49 9.55
N ASN A 64 5.21 1.73 10.56
CA ASN A 64 5.84 0.48 10.95
C ASN A 64 4.90 -0.70 10.70
N ASP A 65 5.47 -1.89 10.65
CA ASP A 65 4.71 -3.12 10.50
C ASP A 65 3.79 -3.35 11.72
N LEU A 66 2.58 -3.81 11.43
CA LEU A 66 1.63 -4.27 12.43
C LEU A 66 1.90 -5.75 12.69
N THR A 67 2.82 -6.05 13.60
CA THR A 67 3.06 -7.44 14.03
C THR A 67 1.87 -7.94 14.85
N ALA A 68 1.70 -9.27 14.97
CA ALA A 68 0.64 -9.88 15.78
C ALA A 68 0.61 -9.43 17.25
N MET A 69 1.69 -8.81 17.75
CA MET A 69 1.73 -8.16 19.07
C MET A 69 0.87 -6.90 19.18
N TYR A 70 0.47 -6.27 18.07
CA TYR A 70 -0.39 -5.07 18.09
C TYR A 70 -1.89 -5.38 18.04
N VAL A 71 -2.26 -6.62 17.67
CA VAL A 71 -3.67 -7.07 17.59
C VAL A 71 -4.28 -7.25 18.99
N HIS A 72 -3.46 -7.43 20.03
CA HIS A 72 -3.94 -7.63 21.40
C HIS A 72 -4.21 -6.33 22.21
N GLU A 73 -3.82 -5.15 21.72
CA GLU A 73 -4.03 -3.89 22.47
C GLU A 73 -5.09 -2.95 21.86
N ASN A 74 -5.43 -3.05 20.58
CA ASN A 74 -6.49 -2.23 19.98
C ASN A 74 -7.89 -2.89 19.96
N SER A 75 -8.04 -4.11 20.52
CA SER A 75 -9.36 -4.72 20.74
C SER A 75 -10.10 -4.17 21.96
N ALA A 76 -9.53 -3.17 22.67
CA ALA A 76 -10.12 -2.61 23.88
C ALA A 76 -11.12 -1.45 23.64
N TYR A 77 -11.29 -0.94 22.41
CA TYR A 77 -12.27 0.12 22.14
C TYR A 77 -13.09 -0.13 20.87
N SER A 78 -14.02 -1.06 20.98
CA SER A 78 -15.35 -0.92 20.39
C SER A 78 -16.36 -1.58 21.34
N SER A 79 -16.67 -0.84 22.42
CA SER A 79 -18.04 -0.81 22.95
C SER A 79 -18.74 0.41 22.37
#